data_AF-A0A845I2W1-F1
#
_entry.id   AF-A0A845I2W1-F1
#
_cell.length_a   1.000
_cell.length_b   1.000
_cell.length_c   1.000
_cell.angle_alpha   90.00
_cell.angle_beta   90.00
_cell.angle_gamma   90.00
#
_symmetry.space_group_name_H-M   'P 1'
#
loop_
_entity.id
_entity.type
_entity.pdbx_description
1 polymer ?
#
loop_
_entity_poly.entity_id
_entity_poly.type
_entity_poly.pdbx_seq_one_letter_code
_entity_poly.pdbx_strand_id
1 'polypeptide(L)'
;MNRIATIGVRSPHIVLSACLFGAGGILLLTNVVPTVAGALFGAAASLLGAGITEFNKKKADAADKLRRESDARRYFAAELNRAIERMLFIHQRASANFICASAKTELPGDKREDFLPHMPTLYPDAPQFRDLSGDDAMALIAFYDVLQAQERSVEDWWQREGQLPVNIFNSFMGLSRDSLMLAKDALVRFDLDRLYPPRYQAWKPLSERIELELSNSARVTEAHLKRHGAA
;
A
#
# COMPACT_ATOMS: atom_id res chain seq x y z
N MET A 1 -29.65 14.51 -17.22
CA MET A 1 -29.10 15.60 -16.38
C MET A 1 -28.14 16.44 -17.23
N ASN A 2 -28.46 17.72 -17.44
CA ASN A 2 -27.79 18.61 -18.39
C ASN A 2 -26.33 18.90 -17.99
N ARG A 3 -25.37 18.65 -18.89
CA ARG A 3 -23.93 18.95 -18.70
C ARG A 3 -23.65 20.41 -18.32
N ILE A 4 -24.51 21.33 -18.77
CA ILE A 4 -24.40 22.76 -18.48
C ILE A 4 -24.75 23.06 -17.01
N ALA A 5 -25.75 22.37 -16.45
CA ALA A 5 -26.13 22.52 -15.04
C ALA A 5 -25.03 21.95 -14.11
N THR A 6 -24.39 20.85 -14.48
CA THR A 6 -23.25 20.30 -13.72
C THR A 6 -22.01 21.18 -13.79
N ILE A 7 -21.76 21.90 -14.89
CA ILE A 7 -20.69 22.91 -14.99
C ILE A 7 -21.01 24.13 -14.11
N GLY A 8 -22.26 24.60 -14.10
CA GLY A 8 -22.70 25.71 -13.26
C GLY A 8 -22.58 25.47 -11.76
N VAL A 9 -22.77 24.23 -11.31
CA VAL A 9 -22.57 23.85 -9.90
C VAL A 9 -21.08 23.70 -9.54
N ARG A 10 -20.23 23.27 -10.49
CA ARG A 10 -18.79 23.05 -10.23
C ARG A 10 -17.95 24.33 -10.32
N SER A 11 -18.38 25.32 -11.10
CA SER A 11 -17.59 26.52 -11.38
C SER A 11 -18.49 27.75 -11.62
N PRO A 12 -19.13 28.27 -10.54
CA PRO A 12 -20.11 29.35 -10.63
C PRO A 12 -19.51 30.64 -11.21
N HIS A 13 -18.23 30.91 -10.95
CA HIS A 13 -17.52 32.08 -11.48
C HIS A 13 -17.43 32.10 -13.01
N ILE A 14 -17.25 30.93 -13.64
CA ILE A 14 -17.13 30.80 -15.10
C ILE A 14 -18.48 31.03 -15.77
N VAL A 15 -19.56 30.48 -15.19
CA VAL A 15 -20.91 30.67 -15.70
C VAL A 15 -21.38 32.12 -15.53
N LEU A 16 -21.14 32.71 -14.36
CA LEU A 16 -21.50 34.10 -14.11
C LEU A 16 -20.71 35.06 -15.02
N SER A 17 -19.41 34.79 -15.24
CA SER A 17 -18.61 35.51 -16.23
C SER A 17 -19.20 35.44 -17.64
N ALA A 18 -19.59 34.25 -18.11
CA ALA A 18 -20.20 34.08 -19.43
C ALA A 18 -21.51 34.85 -19.58
N CYS A 19 -22.36 34.86 -18.54
CA CYS A 19 -23.60 35.64 -18.50
C CYS A 19 -23.32 37.15 -18.57
N LEU A 20 -22.34 37.66 -17.81
CA LEU A 20 -21.95 39.07 -17.80
C LEU A 20 -21.35 39.52 -19.14
N PHE A 21 -20.52 38.67 -19.78
CA PHE A 21 -20.01 38.91 -21.14
C PHE A 21 -21.16 38.99 -22.16
N GLY A 22 -22.13 38.07 -22.08
CA GLY A 22 -23.31 38.09 -22.94
C GLY A 22 -24.16 39.36 -22.77
N ALA A 23 -24.46 39.73 -21.52
CA ALA A 23 -25.21 40.95 -21.21
C ALA A 23 -24.47 42.23 -21.65
N GLY A 24 -23.15 42.30 -21.41
CA GLY A 24 -22.31 43.40 -21.88
C GLY A 24 -22.30 43.53 -23.40
N GLY A 25 -22.25 42.40 -24.13
CA GLY A 25 -22.33 42.38 -25.59
C GLY A 25 -23.66 42.91 -26.14
N ILE A 26 -24.79 42.52 -25.54
CA ILE A 26 -26.12 43.01 -25.91
C ILE A 26 -26.23 44.53 -25.68
N LEU A 27 -25.75 45.03 -24.54
CA LEU A 27 -25.76 46.46 -24.21
C LEU A 27 -24.87 47.29 -25.13
N LEU A 28 -23.73 46.74 -25.57
CA LEU A 28 -22.83 47.38 -26.52
C LEU A 28 -23.49 47.49 -27.92
N LEU A 29 -24.12 46.40 -28.39
CA LEU A 29 -24.77 46.35 -29.71
C LEU A 29 -26.01 47.25 -29.82
N THR A 30 -26.67 47.50 -28.69
CA THR A 30 -27.88 48.34 -28.62
C THR A 30 -27.59 49.82 -28.36
N ASN A 31 -26.32 50.22 -28.20
CA ASN A 31 -25.86 51.60 -27.99
C ASN A 31 -26.52 52.35 -26.80
N VAL A 32 -27.08 51.63 -25.83
CA VAL A 32 -27.92 52.25 -24.78
C VAL A 32 -27.05 52.94 -23.71
N VAL A 33 -26.00 52.27 -23.19
CA VAL A 33 -25.08 52.84 -22.17
C VAL A 33 -23.68 52.18 -22.24
N PRO A 34 -22.70 52.79 -22.94
CA PRO A 34 -21.36 52.20 -23.11
C PRO A 34 -20.58 51.96 -21.80
N THR A 35 -20.77 52.83 -20.80
CA THR A 35 -20.11 52.71 -19.48
C THR A 35 -20.57 51.48 -18.71
N VAL A 36 -21.85 51.11 -18.81
CA VAL A 36 -22.39 49.90 -18.15
C VAL A 36 -21.88 48.64 -18.84
N ALA A 37 -21.80 48.65 -20.18
CA ALA A 37 -21.20 47.54 -20.92
C ALA A 37 -19.72 47.32 -20.53
N GLY A 38 -18.95 48.39 -20.41
CA GLY A 38 -17.55 48.33 -19.93
C GLY A 38 -17.42 47.77 -18.51
N ALA A 39 -18.29 48.18 -17.58
CA ALA A 39 -18.32 47.65 -16.22
C ALA A 39 -18.66 46.15 -16.18
N LEU A 40 -19.61 45.70 -17.00
CA LEU A 40 -19.98 44.29 -17.12
C LEU A 40 -18.83 43.44 -17.68
N PHE A 41 -18.12 43.92 -18.71
CA PHE A 41 -16.93 43.24 -19.23
C PHE A 41 -15.80 43.18 -18.21
N GLY A 42 -15.57 44.25 -17.45
CA GLY A 42 -14.59 44.27 -16.36
C GLY A 42 -14.92 43.23 -15.28
N ALA A 43 -16.17 43.21 -14.79
CA ALA A 43 -16.62 42.23 -13.80
C ALA A 43 -16.56 40.79 -14.32
N ALA A 44 -16.92 40.58 -15.59
CA ALA A 44 -16.81 39.28 -16.24
C ALA A 44 -15.35 38.81 -16.33
N ALA A 45 -14.43 39.68 -16.77
CA ALA A 45 -13.01 39.37 -16.83
C ALA A 45 -12.42 39.03 -15.45
N SER A 46 -12.79 39.76 -14.38
CA SER A 46 -12.36 39.45 -13.01
C SER A 46 -12.86 38.08 -12.53
N LEU A 47 -14.13 37.74 -12.80
CA LEU A 47 -14.70 36.44 -12.43
C LEU A 47 -14.09 35.28 -13.23
N LEU A 48 -13.81 35.49 -14.52
CA LEU A 48 -13.09 34.53 -15.35
C LEU A 48 -11.68 34.29 -14.79
N GLY A 49 -10.95 35.37 -14.48
CA GLY A 49 -9.61 35.29 -13.89
C GLY A 49 -9.59 34.56 -12.55
N ALA A 50 -10.57 34.82 -11.68
CA ALA A 50 -10.74 34.10 -10.42
C ALA A 50 -11.03 32.61 -10.64
N GLY A 51 -11.94 32.27 -11.56
CA GLY A 51 -12.27 30.89 -11.91
C GLY A 51 -11.09 30.10 -12.49
N ILE A 52 -10.28 30.73 -13.37
CA ILE A 52 -9.07 30.11 -13.91
C ILE A 52 -8.03 29.88 -12.81
N THR A 53 -7.82 30.86 -11.93
CA THR A 53 -6.90 30.74 -10.79
C THR A 53 -7.29 29.59 -9.87
N GLU A 54 -8.57 29.49 -9.51
CA GLU A 54 -9.09 28.40 -8.67
C GLU A 54 -8.93 27.04 -9.35
N PHE A 55 -9.24 26.95 -10.65
CA PHE A 55 -9.07 25.72 -11.42
C PHE A 55 -7.60 25.27 -11.47
N ASN A 56 -6.68 26.21 -11.77
CA ASN A 56 -5.25 25.94 -11.80
C ASN A 56 -4.73 25.52 -10.42
N LYS A 57 -5.21 26.17 -9.35
CA LYS A 57 -4.86 25.81 -7.98
C LYS A 57 -5.33 24.39 -7.63
N LYS A 58 -6.59 24.05 -7.90
CA LYS A 58 -7.12 22.68 -7.68
C LYS A 58 -6.33 21.63 -8.44
N LYS A 59 -5.95 21.93 -9.69
CA LYS A 59 -5.12 21.03 -10.51
C LYS A 59 -3.71 20.87 -9.93
N ALA A 60 -3.10 21.96 -9.48
CA ALA A 60 -1.78 21.95 -8.85
C ALA A 60 -1.81 21.16 -7.52
N ASP A 61 -2.78 21.44 -6.65
CA ASP A 61 -2.95 20.76 -5.36
C ASP A 61 -3.16 19.25 -5.54
N ALA A 62 -3.93 18.85 -6.56
CA ALA A 62 -4.12 17.44 -6.89
C ALA A 62 -2.84 16.76 -7.39
N ALA A 63 -2.07 17.45 -8.24
CA ALA A 63 -0.79 16.93 -8.73
C ALA A 63 0.25 16.82 -7.61
N ASP A 64 0.31 17.81 -6.71
CA ASP A 64 1.20 17.79 -5.55
C ASP A 64 0.81 16.69 -4.56
N LYS A 65 -0.49 16.45 -4.34
CA LYS A 65 -0.95 15.32 -3.53
C LYS A 65 -0.48 13.99 -4.10
N LEU A 66 -0.70 13.74 -5.40
CA LEU A 66 -0.27 12.50 -6.06
C LEU A 66 1.26 12.31 -6.00
N ARG A 67 2.01 13.42 -6.12
CA ARG A 67 3.47 13.39 -5.97
C ARG A 67 3.88 13.01 -4.56
N ARG A 68 3.29 13.63 -3.53
CA ARG A 68 3.57 13.29 -2.12
C ARG A 68 3.23 11.83 -1.81
N GLU A 69 2.09 11.33 -2.28
CA GLU A 69 1.71 9.91 -2.13
C GLU A 69 2.72 8.97 -2.79
N SER A 70 3.18 9.29 -4.01
CA SER A 70 4.22 8.51 -4.70
C SER A 70 5.56 8.53 -3.97
N ASP A 71 5.97 9.69 -3.46
CA ASP A 71 7.23 9.86 -2.74
C ASP A 71 7.19 9.13 -1.39
N ALA A 72 6.05 9.18 -0.69
CA ALA A 72 5.81 8.43 0.54
C ALA A 72 5.91 6.92 0.31
N ARG A 73 5.28 6.37 -0.74
CA ARG A 73 5.44 4.95 -1.07
C ARG A 73 6.89 4.55 -1.28
N ARG A 74 7.65 5.33 -2.06
CA ARG A 74 9.08 5.07 -2.30
C ARG A 74 9.91 5.16 -1.01
N TYR A 75 9.52 6.03 -0.08
CA TYR A 75 10.21 6.21 1.19
C TYR A 75 10.15 4.94 2.05
N PHE A 76 8.98 4.29 2.16
CA PHE A 76 8.83 3.05 2.93
C PHE A 76 9.26 1.79 2.17
N ALA A 77 9.35 1.86 0.83
CA ALA A 77 9.57 0.68 -0.01
C ALA A 77 10.79 -0.16 0.38
N ALA A 78 11.91 0.48 0.75
CA ALA A 78 13.14 -0.23 1.13
C ALA A 78 13.00 -0.99 2.46
N GLU A 79 12.35 -0.40 3.45
CA GLU A 79 12.09 -1.04 4.75
C GLU A 79 11.09 -2.18 4.58
N LEU A 80 9.98 -1.92 3.88
CA LEU A 80 8.97 -2.91 3.59
C LEU A 80 9.55 -4.12 2.84
N ASN A 81 10.36 -3.90 1.79
CA ASN A 81 11.01 -4.99 1.05
C ASN A 81 11.88 -5.85 1.96
N ARG A 82 12.72 -5.24 2.81
CA ARG A 82 13.58 -5.98 3.76
C ARG A 82 12.77 -6.77 4.79
N ALA A 83 11.67 -6.21 5.27
CA ALA A 83 10.80 -6.87 6.24
C ALA A 83 10.06 -8.07 5.60
N ILE A 84 9.57 -7.93 4.37
CA ILE A 84 8.91 -9.02 3.63
C ILE A 84 9.91 -10.12 3.26
N GLU A 85 11.11 -9.77 2.77
CA GLU A 85 12.15 -10.78 2.50
C GLU A 85 12.54 -11.55 3.77
N ARG A 86 12.61 -10.85 4.90
CA ARG A 86 12.86 -11.49 6.19
C ARG A 86 11.72 -12.42 6.60
N MET A 87 10.47 -12.01 6.43
CA MET A 87 9.31 -12.86 6.70
C MET A 87 9.29 -14.11 5.81
N LEU A 88 9.65 -13.96 4.52
CA LEU A 88 9.78 -15.10 3.60
C LEU A 88 10.87 -16.07 4.07
N PHE A 89 12.02 -15.55 4.51
CA PHE A 89 13.07 -16.37 5.08
C PHE A 89 12.60 -17.14 6.32
N ILE A 90 11.92 -16.46 7.26
CA ILE A 90 11.37 -17.08 8.47
C ILE A 90 10.41 -18.22 8.10
N HIS A 91 9.51 -17.98 7.15
CA HIS A 91 8.57 -18.99 6.66
C HIS A 91 9.27 -20.22 6.07
N GLN A 92 10.32 -20.01 5.27
CA GLN A 92 11.12 -21.09 4.69
C GLN A 92 11.83 -21.91 5.78
N ARG A 93 12.44 -21.26 6.78
CA ARG A 93 13.09 -21.96 7.90
C ARG A 93 12.07 -22.69 8.77
N ALA A 94 10.92 -22.09 9.05
CA ALA A 94 9.85 -22.73 9.82
C ALA A 94 9.32 -23.97 9.10
N SER A 95 9.11 -23.87 7.79
CA SER A 95 8.71 -25.00 6.95
C SER A 95 9.74 -26.13 6.97
N ALA A 96 11.03 -25.82 6.83
CA ALA A 96 12.09 -26.83 6.88
C ALA A 96 12.15 -27.55 8.24
N ASN A 97 12.10 -26.81 9.34
CA ASN A 97 12.10 -27.39 10.68
C ASN A 97 10.83 -28.22 10.95
N PHE A 98 9.68 -27.74 10.48
CA PHE A 98 8.42 -28.48 10.57
C PHE A 98 8.50 -29.82 9.81
N ILE A 99 9.04 -29.83 8.58
CA ILE A 99 9.24 -31.06 7.79
C ILE A 99 10.11 -32.06 8.57
N CYS A 100 11.26 -31.62 9.07
CA CYS A 100 12.19 -32.47 9.81
C CYS A 100 11.55 -33.03 11.09
N ALA A 101 10.90 -32.17 11.88
CA ALA A 101 10.19 -32.57 13.10
C ALA A 101 9.05 -33.56 12.80
N SER A 102 8.27 -33.29 11.76
CA SER A 102 7.16 -34.13 11.27
C SER A 102 7.64 -35.48 10.76
N ALA A 103 8.82 -35.54 10.14
CA ALA A 103 9.45 -36.77 9.67
C ALA A 103 10.28 -37.50 10.74
N LYS A 104 10.42 -36.90 11.95
CA LYS A 104 11.29 -37.38 13.04
C LYS A 104 12.75 -37.51 12.61
N THR A 105 13.23 -36.62 11.75
CA THR A 105 14.64 -36.50 11.37
C THR A 105 15.33 -35.42 12.19
N GLU A 106 16.66 -35.36 12.09
CA GLU A 106 17.45 -34.29 12.71
C GLU A 106 16.98 -32.90 12.23
N LEU A 107 16.93 -31.94 13.16
CA LEU A 107 16.55 -30.56 12.86
C LEU A 107 17.73 -29.80 12.23
N PRO A 108 17.47 -28.82 11.35
CA PRO A 108 18.52 -28.04 10.68
C PRO A 108 19.45 -27.21 11.59
N GLY A 109 19.18 -27.11 12.89
CA GLY A 109 20.01 -26.37 13.84
C GLY A 109 19.81 -24.84 13.86
N ASP A 110 18.66 -24.36 13.37
CA ASP A 110 18.30 -22.93 13.42
C ASP A 110 18.15 -22.44 14.86
N LYS A 111 18.45 -21.16 15.07
CA LYS A 111 18.39 -20.50 16.38
C LYS A 111 17.14 -19.62 16.50
N ARG A 112 16.85 -19.15 17.71
CA ARG A 112 15.69 -18.27 17.98
C ARG A 112 15.72 -17.06 17.06
N GLU A 113 16.91 -16.48 16.90
CA GLU A 113 17.14 -15.27 16.15
C GLU A 113 16.81 -15.45 14.66
N ASP A 114 16.83 -16.66 14.11
CA ASP A 114 16.47 -16.93 12.72
C ASP A 114 14.97 -16.76 12.44
N PHE A 115 14.14 -16.78 13.49
CA PHE A 115 12.68 -16.66 13.40
C PHE A 115 12.17 -15.25 13.76
N LEU A 116 13.05 -14.35 14.19
CA LEU A 116 12.66 -12.98 14.56
C LEU A 116 12.54 -12.08 13.32
N PRO A 117 11.45 -11.31 13.18
CA PRO A 117 11.25 -10.39 12.06
C PRO A 117 12.15 -9.15 12.17
N HIS A 118 12.30 -8.42 11.07
CA HIS A 118 12.87 -7.07 11.10
C HIS A 118 11.75 -6.07 11.39
N MET A 119 11.81 -5.46 12.57
CA MET A 119 10.82 -4.46 12.98
C MET A 119 10.99 -3.16 12.19
N PRO A 120 9.89 -2.48 11.85
CA PRO A 120 9.95 -1.20 11.15
C PRO A 120 10.58 -0.14 12.06
N THR A 121 11.37 0.74 11.45
CA THR A 121 12.00 1.89 12.13
C THR A 121 11.36 3.21 11.70
N LEU A 122 10.69 3.23 10.55
CA LEU A 122 10.06 4.42 10.00
C LEU A 122 8.60 4.56 10.49
N TYR A 123 7.89 3.45 10.64
CA TYR A 123 6.50 3.47 11.09
C TYR A 123 6.40 3.44 12.63
N PRO A 124 5.49 4.20 13.27
CA PRO A 124 4.51 5.14 12.67
C PRO A 124 5.00 6.59 12.57
N ASP A 125 6.22 6.89 13.01
CA ASP A 125 6.63 8.25 13.32
C ASP A 125 7.13 9.06 12.11
N ALA A 126 7.49 8.40 11.00
CA ALA A 126 7.96 9.07 9.80
C ALA A 126 6.86 10.00 9.23
N PRO A 127 7.16 11.30 9.01
CA PRO A 127 6.17 12.25 8.49
C PRO A 127 5.50 11.83 7.19
N GLN A 128 6.24 11.12 6.33
CA GLN A 128 5.79 10.58 5.05
C GLN A 128 4.63 9.60 5.19
N PHE A 129 4.43 8.99 6.37
CA PHE A 129 3.29 8.12 6.62
C PHE A 129 1.96 8.86 6.42
N ARG A 130 1.91 10.15 6.80
CA ARG A 130 0.71 11.00 6.66
C ARG A 130 0.36 11.32 5.21
N ASP A 131 1.33 11.20 4.32
CA ASP A 131 1.17 11.43 2.88
C ASP A 131 0.77 10.16 2.13
N LEU A 132 0.71 8.99 2.77
CA LEU A 132 0.18 7.77 2.15
C LEU A 132 -1.32 7.89 1.91
N SER A 133 -1.79 7.23 0.85
CA SER A 133 -3.23 7.03 0.67
C SER A 133 -3.77 6.16 1.81
N GLY A 134 -5.07 6.26 2.12
CA GLY A 134 -5.69 5.48 3.19
C GLY A 134 -5.47 3.97 3.02
N ASP A 135 -5.60 3.48 1.79
CA ASP A 135 -5.41 2.06 1.51
C ASP A 135 -3.94 1.63 1.62
N ASP A 136 -2.99 2.46 1.17
CA ASP A 136 -1.56 2.14 1.29
C ASP A 136 -1.10 2.13 2.75
N ALA A 137 -1.62 3.08 3.55
CA ALA A 137 -1.40 3.12 4.99
C ALA A 137 -1.96 1.86 5.67
N MET A 138 -3.19 1.46 5.33
CA MET A 138 -3.80 0.24 5.88
C MET A 138 -3.02 -1.02 5.53
N ALA A 139 -2.55 -1.16 4.28
CA ALA A 139 -1.73 -2.30 3.87
C ALA A 139 -0.40 -2.35 4.64
N LEU A 140 0.23 -1.19 4.85
CA LEU A 140 1.48 -1.08 5.62
C LEU A 140 1.26 -1.45 7.09
N ILE A 141 0.22 -0.89 7.72
CA ILE A 141 -0.16 -1.18 9.11
C ILE A 141 -0.42 -2.67 9.27
N ALA A 142 -1.27 -3.26 8.42
CA ALA A 142 -1.66 -4.65 8.52
C ALA A 142 -0.45 -5.60 8.46
N PHE A 143 0.52 -5.30 7.58
CA PHE A 143 1.74 -6.10 7.51
C PHE A 143 2.66 -5.87 8.72
N TYR A 144 2.82 -4.63 9.20
CA TYR A 144 3.70 -4.37 10.35
C TYR A 144 3.14 -4.89 11.68
N ASP A 145 1.83 -4.89 11.86
CA ASP A 145 1.19 -5.46 13.06
C ASP A 145 1.45 -6.97 13.16
N VAL A 146 1.44 -7.70 12.04
CA VAL A 146 1.75 -9.15 12.05
C VAL A 146 3.22 -9.45 12.28
N LEU A 147 4.14 -8.51 12.01
CA LEU A 147 5.54 -8.67 12.45
C LEU A 147 5.62 -8.71 13.97
N GLN A 148 4.88 -7.85 14.67
CA GLN A 148 4.84 -7.88 16.14
C GLN A 148 4.24 -9.19 16.65
N ALA A 149 3.19 -9.68 16.00
CA ALA A 149 2.60 -10.97 16.35
C ALA A 149 3.61 -12.13 16.17
N GLN A 150 4.38 -12.11 15.08
CA GLN A 150 5.44 -13.09 14.82
C GLN A 150 6.52 -13.05 15.90
N GLU A 151 7.03 -11.87 16.25
CA GLU A 151 8.03 -11.71 17.31
C GLU A 151 7.52 -12.28 18.64
N ARG A 152 6.32 -11.86 19.08
CA ARG A 152 5.73 -12.35 20.33
C ARG A 152 5.51 -13.87 20.33
N SER A 153 5.09 -14.43 19.19
CA SER A 153 4.92 -15.87 19.04
C SER A 153 6.25 -16.60 19.21
N VAL A 154 7.32 -16.10 18.60
CA VAL A 154 8.66 -16.68 18.76
C VAL A 154 9.12 -16.61 20.21
N GLU A 155 8.96 -15.47 20.88
CA GLU A 155 9.32 -15.34 22.30
C GLU A 155 8.52 -16.27 23.22
N ASP A 156 7.22 -16.47 22.98
CA ASP A 156 6.36 -17.31 23.81
C ASP A 156 6.57 -18.81 23.57
N TRP A 157 6.84 -19.22 22.32
CA TRP A 157 6.90 -20.63 21.94
C TRP A 157 8.31 -21.21 21.91
N TRP A 158 9.35 -20.39 21.75
CA TRP A 158 10.71 -20.90 21.63
C TRP A 158 11.12 -21.66 22.89
N GLN A 159 11.47 -22.94 22.73
CA GLN A 159 11.83 -23.86 23.83
C GLN A 159 10.77 -23.95 24.95
N ARG A 160 9.51 -23.67 24.63
CA ARG A 160 8.41 -23.78 25.59
C ARG A 160 8.32 -25.21 26.14
N GLU A 161 8.34 -25.33 27.46
CA GLU A 161 8.30 -26.61 28.14
C GLU A 161 7.04 -27.42 27.75
N GLY A 162 7.22 -28.73 27.53
CA GLY A 162 6.14 -29.63 27.15
C GLY A 162 5.68 -29.55 25.69
N GLN A 163 6.21 -28.64 24.87
CA GLN A 163 5.88 -28.58 23.45
C GLN A 163 6.82 -29.41 22.59
N LEU A 164 6.22 -30.18 21.67
CA LEU A 164 6.98 -30.88 20.65
C LEU A 164 7.47 -29.90 19.58
N PRO A 165 8.68 -30.08 19.03
CA PRO A 165 9.20 -29.22 17.96
C PRO A 165 8.23 -29.06 16.78
N VAL A 166 7.52 -30.13 16.41
CA VAL A 166 6.53 -30.10 15.33
C VAL A 166 5.42 -29.08 15.58
N ASN A 167 4.98 -28.89 16.83
CA ASN A 167 3.94 -27.91 17.19
C ASN A 167 4.48 -26.48 17.09
N ILE A 168 5.70 -26.26 17.60
CA ILE A 168 6.37 -24.96 17.58
C ILE A 168 6.54 -24.49 16.12
N PHE A 169 7.12 -25.33 15.27
CA PHE A 169 7.38 -24.96 13.89
C PHE A 169 6.12 -24.95 13.03
N ASN A 170 5.07 -25.71 13.37
CA ASN A 170 3.76 -25.55 12.75
C ASN A 170 3.15 -24.18 13.06
N SER A 171 3.24 -23.73 14.32
CA SER A 171 2.77 -22.40 14.74
C SER A 171 3.51 -21.29 13.98
N PHE A 172 4.85 -21.34 13.95
CA PHE A 172 5.66 -20.35 13.22
C PHE A 172 5.39 -20.37 11.71
N MET A 173 5.27 -21.55 11.11
CA MET A 173 4.94 -21.69 9.69
C MET A 173 3.56 -21.11 9.38
N GLY A 174 2.55 -21.38 10.21
CA GLY A 174 1.20 -20.83 10.05
C GLY A 174 1.17 -19.30 10.15
N LEU A 175 1.78 -18.75 11.20
CA LEU A 175 1.78 -17.29 11.41
C LEU A 175 2.57 -16.54 10.33
N SER A 176 3.73 -17.06 9.93
CA SER A 176 4.51 -16.48 8.84
C SER A 176 3.81 -16.64 7.48
N ARG A 177 3.06 -17.73 7.25
CA ARG A 177 2.20 -17.89 6.06
C ARG A 177 1.14 -16.81 6.01
N ASP A 178 0.41 -16.58 7.11
CA ASP A 178 -0.63 -15.56 7.19
C ASP A 178 -0.04 -14.15 6.99
N SER A 179 1.14 -13.91 7.56
CA SER A 179 1.87 -12.66 7.37
C SER A 179 2.27 -12.42 5.91
N LEU A 180 2.74 -13.46 5.22
CA LEU A 180 3.06 -13.39 3.79
C LEU A 180 1.82 -13.18 2.90
N MET A 181 0.65 -13.68 3.31
CA MET A 181 -0.59 -13.38 2.59
C MET A 181 -0.95 -11.89 2.66
N LEU A 182 -0.76 -11.25 3.82
CA LEU A 182 -0.95 -9.80 3.97
C LEU A 182 0.13 -9.00 3.22
N ALA A 183 1.37 -9.49 3.21
CA ALA A 183 2.48 -8.87 2.50
C ALA A 183 2.22 -8.70 0.99
N LYS A 184 1.40 -9.57 0.38
CA LYS A 184 1.07 -9.51 -1.06
C LYS A 184 0.38 -8.21 -1.46
N ASP A 185 -0.52 -7.69 -0.63
CA ASP A 185 -1.18 -6.40 -0.92
C ASP A 185 -0.17 -5.24 -0.85
N ALA A 186 0.68 -5.25 0.18
CA ALA A 186 1.73 -4.26 0.35
C ALA A 186 2.77 -4.30 -0.80
N LEU A 187 3.15 -5.48 -1.29
CA LEU A 187 4.05 -5.64 -2.46
C LEU A 187 3.50 -4.94 -3.70
N VAL A 188 2.22 -5.12 -4.00
CA VAL A 188 1.58 -4.55 -5.18
C VAL A 188 1.42 -3.04 -5.04
N ARG A 189 0.93 -2.57 -3.89
CA ARG A 189 0.67 -1.15 -3.62
C ARG A 189 1.92 -0.29 -3.63
N PHE A 190 3.01 -0.82 -3.07
CA PHE A 190 4.31 -0.18 -3.02
C PHE A 190 5.21 -0.54 -4.21
N ASP A 191 4.70 -1.36 -5.15
CA ASP A 191 5.33 -1.65 -6.43
C ASP A 191 6.75 -2.22 -6.27
N LEU A 192 6.90 -3.12 -5.29
CA LEU A 192 8.21 -3.56 -4.81
C LEU A 192 8.97 -4.41 -5.82
N ASP A 193 8.31 -5.27 -6.60
CA ASP A 193 8.99 -6.08 -7.61
C ASP A 193 9.61 -5.22 -8.73
N ARG A 194 8.99 -4.06 -9.03
CA ARG A 194 9.56 -3.11 -10.00
C ARG A 194 10.70 -2.30 -9.38
N LEU A 195 10.56 -1.89 -8.12
CA LEU A 195 11.59 -1.10 -7.42
C LEU A 195 12.81 -1.94 -7.02
N TYR A 196 12.62 -3.22 -6.71
CA TYR A 196 13.62 -4.17 -6.25
C TYR A 196 13.59 -5.45 -7.11
N PRO A 197 13.92 -5.36 -8.41
CA PRO A 197 13.96 -6.53 -9.26
C PRO A 197 15.06 -7.50 -8.80
N PRO A 198 14.90 -8.81 -9.04
CA PRO A 198 15.91 -9.79 -8.69
C PRO A 198 17.23 -9.49 -9.42
N ARG A 199 18.36 -9.64 -8.70
CA ARG A 199 19.70 -9.39 -9.25
C ARG A 199 20.10 -10.34 -10.38
N TYR A 200 19.54 -11.55 -10.36
CA TYR A 200 19.84 -12.61 -11.31
C TYR A 200 18.55 -13.13 -11.92
N GLN A 201 18.56 -13.46 -13.20
CA GLN A 201 17.38 -13.98 -13.90
C GLN A 201 16.87 -15.32 -13.34
N ALA A 202 17.76 -16.10 -12.71
CA ALA A 202 17.39 -17.32 -12.00
C ALA A 202 16.61 -17.05 -10.71
N TRP A 203 16.71 -15.84 -10.14
CA TRP A 203 15.93 -15.43 -8.99
C TRP A 203 14.61 -14.83 -9.48
N LYS A 204 13.51 -15.42 -9.04
CA LYS A 204 12.17 -14.91 -9.32
C LYS A 204 11.90 -13.63 -8.52
N PRO A 205 10.97 -12.76 -8.96
CA PRO A 205 10.47 -11.64 -8.18
C PRO A 205 9.97 -12.09 -6.79
N LEU A 206 9.92 -11.16 -5.84
CA LEU A 206 9.57 -11.46 -4.45
C LEU A 206 8.13 -11.98 -4.35
N SER A 207 7.20 -11.41 -5.12
CA SER A 207 5.82 -11.90 -5.19
C SER A 207 5.73 -13.37 -5.62
N GLU A 208 6.43 -13.74 -6.69
CA GLU A 208 6.45 -15.13 -7.18
C GLU A 208 7.09 -16.10 -6.20
N ARG A 209 8.15 -15.67 -5.50
CA ARG A 209 8.79 -16.49 -4.46
C ARG A 209 7.83 -16.75 -3.30
N ILE A 210 7.07 -15.74 -2.89
CA ILE A 210 6.05 -15.89 -1.84
C ILE A 210 4.96 -16.88 -2.26
N GLU A 211 4.41 -16.74 -3.47
CA GLU A 211 3.37 -17.66 -3.96
C GLU A 211 3.86 -19.12 -4.00
N LEU A 212 5.09 -19.31 -4.44
CA LEU A 212 5.72 -20.63 -4.46
C LEU A 212 5.81 -21.21 -3.05
N GLU A 213 6.26 -20.44 -2.06
CA GLU A 213 6.41 -20.93 -0.69
C GLU A 213 5.06 -21.14 0.03
N LEU A 214 4.06 -20.30 -0.25
CA LEU A 214 2.70 -20.51 0.24
C LEU A 214 2.13 -21.85 -0.29
N SER A 215 2.37 -22.17 -1.56
CA SER A 215 1.99 -23.46 -2.14
C SER A 215 2.78 -24.64 -1.54
N ASN A 216 4.10 -24.47 -1.35
CA ASN A 216 4.95 -25.49 -0.75
C ASN A 216 4.53 -25.84 0.68
N SER A 217 4.29 -24.82 1.52
CA SER A 217 3.88 -25.03 2.91
C SER A 217 2.51 -25.72 3.04
N ALA A 218 1.58 -25.45 2.11
CA ALA A 218 0.31 -26.18 2.04
C ALA A 218 0.53 -27.67 1.77
N ARG A 219 1.38 -28.01 0.78
CA ARG A 219 1.74 -29.41 0.48
C ARG A 219 2.46 -30.10 1.63
N VAL A 220 3.32 -29.38 2.32
CA VAL A 220 4.05 -29.87 3.50
C VAL A 220 3.08 -30.21 4.64
N THR A 221 2.10 -29.35 4.88
CA THR A 221 1.04 -29.58 5.88
C THR A 221 0.19 -30.79 5.51
N GLU A 222 -0.22 -30.90 4.25
CA GLU A 222 -0.96 -32.06 3.74
C GLU A 222 -0.17 -33.38 3.90
N ALA A 223 1.13 -33.36 3.59
CA ALA A 223 2.00 -34.52 3.76
C ALA A 223 2.13 -34.94 5.24
N HIS A 224 2.17 -33.98 6.16
CA HIS A 224 2.12 -34.26 7.59
C HIS A 224 0.80 -34.94 7.98
N LEU A 225 -0.35 -34.39 7.58
CA LEU A 225 -1.66 -34.96 7.91
C LEU A 225 -1.81 -36.40 7.38
N LYS A 226 -1.36 -36.66 6.14
CA LYS A 226 -1.35 -38.01 5.55
C LYS A 226 -0.48 -38.98 6.34
N ARG A 227 0.69 -38.56 6.80
CA ARG A 227 1.60 -39.41 7.58
C ARG A 227 1.01 -39.81 8.94
N HIS A 228 0.18 -38.93 9.52
CA HIS A 228 -0.40 -39.13 10.84
C HIS A 228 -1.87 -39.57 10.81
N GLY A 229 -2.41 -39.95 9.65
CA GLY A 229 -3.76 -40.53 9.53
C GLY A 229 -4.90 -39.56 9.85
N ALA A 230 -4.66 -38.26 9.72
CA ALA A 230 -5.61 -37.19 10.05
C ALA A 230 -6.25 -36.53 8.80
N ALA A 231 -6.25 -37.23 7.66
CA ALA A 231 -6.74 -36.74 6.37
C ALA A 231 -8.03 -37.44 5.94
#